data_AF-A0A948U299-F1
#
_entry.id   AF-A0A948U299-F1
#
_cell.length_a   1.000
_cell.length_b   1.000
_cell.length_c   1.000
_cell.angle_alpha   90.00
_cell.angle_beta   90.00
_cell.angle_gamma   90.00
#
_symmetry.space_group_name_H-M   'P 1'
#
loop_
_entity.id
_entity.type
_entity.pdbx_description
1 polymer ?
#
loop_
_entity_poly.entity_id
_entity_poly.type
_entity_poly.pdbx_seq_one_letter_code
_entity_poly.pdbx_strand_id
1 'polypeptide(L)'
;MAGQGDMLRENFTGGSKMKGRRIGFFYSIMILMLCSSIAACSGSLFRNYGRIDPDGEVAQAVEGYRVNSELRYYVSGADLYPNALMGLNKEHRLDPSTLWKEAPGMTTAKLREIVDNMKTKASLHNVFQYGFEMSDGKGRPIGIWYSVLWAPTLVRMNEDGTVRIDTPALDTYEVLERDSVMDDSSGK
;
A
#
# COMPACT_ATOMS: atom_id res chain seq x y z
N MET A 1 -35.18 -89.36 38.87
CA MET A 1 -35.66 -88.52 37.75
C MET A 1 -34.73 -87.32 37.67
N ALA A 2 -33.64 -87.40 36.90
CA ALA A 2 -33.59 -87.11 35.46
C ALA A 2 -34.12 -85.70 35.18
N GLY A 3 -33.24 -84.74 34.90
CA GLY A 3 -33.09 -84.29 33.51
C GLY A 3 -31.99 -83.24 33.37
N GLN A 4 -31.00 -83.60 32.57
CA GLN A 4 -29.85 -82.84 32.12
C GLN A 4 -30.22 -82.06 30.83
N GLY A 5 -29.61 -80.89 30.66
CA GLY A 5 -29.56 -80.11 29.43
C GLY A 5 -28.83 -78.80 29.71
N ASP A 6 -27.52 -78.73 29.47
CA ASP A 6 -26.95 -78.22 28.20
C ASP A 6 -27.29 -76.72 28.02
N MET A 7 -26.37 -75.79 27.81
CA MET A 7 -24.97 -75.83 27.42
C MET A 7 -24.51 -74.35 27.31
N LEU A 8 -23.20 -74.09 27.31
CA LEU A 8 -22.51 -72.93 26.70
C LEU A 8 -22.46 -71.58 27.46
N ARG A 9 -21.27 -71.26 28.00
CA ARG A 9 -20.26 -70.28 27.45
C ARG A 9 -19.37 -69.73 28.57
N GLU A 10 -18.11 -70.14 28.64
CA GLU A 10 -16.93 -69.50 28.00
C GLU A 10 -16.37 -68.26 28.75
N ASN A 11 -15.28 -68.52 29.48
CA ASN A 11 -13.97 -67.88 29.40
C ASN A 11 -13.81 -66.35 29.40
N PHE A 12 -13.04 -65.91 30.41
CA PHE A 12 -12.00 -64.87 30.39
C PHE A 12 -11.53 -64.38 29.01
N THR A 13 -11.57 -63.06 28.81
CA THR A 13 -10.56 -62.18 28.16
C THR A 13 -11.13 -60.75 28.26
N GLY A 14 -10.43 -59.64 28.46
CA GLY A 14 -9.03 -59.30 28.27
C GLY A 14 -8.98 -57.86 27.74
N GLY A 15 -8.09 -57.04 28.31
CA GLY A 15 -7.38 -56.00 27.54
C GLY A 15 -8.11 -54.70 27.16
N SER A 16 -7.86 -53.67 27.98
CA SER A 16 -7.33 -52.36 27.53
C SER A 16 -7.63 -51.92 26.08
N LYS A 17 -8.54 -50.95 25.92
CA LYS A 17 -8.55 -50.04 24.76
C LYS A 17 -8.45 -48.58 25.19
N MET A 18 -7.26 -48.18 25.66
CA MET A 18 -6.84 -46.77 25.72
C MET A 18 -5.49 -46.60 25.01
N LYS A 19 -5.48 -46.74 23.68
CA LYS A 19 -4.29 -46.42 22.86
C LYS A 19 -4.54 -45.46 21.68
N GLY A 20 -5.77 -44.96 21.49
CA GLY A 20 -6.09 -44.06 20.36
C GLY A 20 -5.96 -42.57 20.63
N ARG A 21 -6.03 -42.12 21.89
CA ARG A 21 -6.14 -40.68 22.23
C ARG A 21 -4.82 -39.91 22.25
N ARG A 22 -3.68 -40.62 22.38
CA ARG A 22 -2.36 -39.98 22.44
C ARG A 22 -1.79 -39.70 21.05
N ILE A 23 -2.00 -40.59 20.08
CA ILE A 23 -1.48 -40.46 18.71
C ILE A 23 -2.17 -39.29 17.98
N GLY A 24 -3.49 -39.13 18.11
CA GLY A 24 -4.20 -37.98 17.54
C GLY A 24 -3.79 -36.63 18.13
N PHE A 25 -3.39 -36.59 19.41
CA PHE A 25 -2.90 -35.38 20.07
C PHE A 25 -1.51 -34.98 19.55
N PHE A 26 -0.61 -35.95 19.32
CA PHE A 26 0.68 -35.68 18.69
C PHE A 26 0.55 -35.20 17.25
N TYR A 27 -0.34 -35.79 16.45
CA TYR A 27 -0.63 -35.31 15.09
C TYR A 27 -1.25 -33.91 15.09
N SER A 28 -2.15 -33.61 16.03
CA SER A 28 -2.74 -32.27 16.19
C SER A 28 -1.69 -31.21 16.55
N ILE A 29 -0.75 -31.52 17.44
CA ILE A 29 0.36 -30.62 17.79
C ILE A 29 1.33 -30.44 16.61
N MET A 30 1.64 -31.51 15.87
CA MET A 30 2.49 -31.42 14.68
C MET A 30 1.86 -30.55 13.58
N ILE A 31 0.55 -30.69 13.36
CA ILE A 31 -0.21 -29.86 12.41
C ILE A 31 -0.23 -28.40 12.88
N LEU A 32 -0.46 -28.14 14.16
CA LEU A 32 -0.42 -26.78 14.72
C LEU A 32 0.96 -26.13 14.59
N MET A 33 2.05 -26.85 14.87
CA MET A 33 3.41 -26.35 14.65
C MET A 33 3.70 -26.05 13.18
N LEU A 34 3.22 -26.89 12.26
CA LEU A 34 3.36 -26.67 10.81
C LEU A 34 2.54 -25.47 10.33
N CYS A 35 1.35 -25.24 10.89
CA CYS A 35 0.54 -24.05 10.59
C CYS A 35 1.18 -22.76 11.14
N SER A 36 1.78 -22.81 12.33
CA SER A 36 2.47 -21.65 12.93
C SER A 36 3.70 -21.20 12.12
N SER A 37 4.44 -22.12 11.50
CA SER A 37 5.59 -21.77 10.67
C SER A 37 5.20 -21.15 9.33
N ILE A 38 4.03 -21.46 8.77
CA ILE A 38 3.51 -20.82 7.54
C ILE A 38 3.02 -19.39 7.82
N ALA A 39 2.47 -19.13 9.02
CA ALA A 39 2.03 -17.79 9.42
C ALA A 39 3.20 -16.80 9.66
N ALA A 40 4.39 -17.30 10.01
CA ALA A 40 5.57 -16.44 10.25
C ALA A 40 6.19 -15.88 8.95
N CYS A 41 6.08 -16.61 7.83
CA CYS A 41 6.68 -16.18 6.55
C CYS A 41 5.75 -15.29 5.71
N SER A 42 4.44 -15.28 5.98
CA SER A 42 3.46 -14.52 5.20
C SER A 42 3.43 -13.02 5.52
N GLY A 43 3.86 -12.61 6.73
CA GLY A 43 3.99 -11.19 7.09
C GLY A 43 5.19 -10.48 6.44
N SER A 44 6.18 -11.22 5.94
CA SER A 44 7.37 -10.67 5.28
C SER A 44 7.04 -10.03 3.93
N LEU A 45 6.14 -10.64 3.15
CA LEU A 45 5.83 -10.23 1.77
C LEU A 45 5.17 -8.85 1.66
N PHE A 46 4.40 -8.44 2.68
CA PHE A 46 3.75 -7.13 2.70
C PHE A 46 4.56 -6.05 3.42
N ARG A 47 5.67 -6.40 4.09
CA ARG A 47 6.46 -5.43 4.88
C ARG A 47 7.24 -4.43 4.05
N ASN A 48 7.36 -4.67 2.75
CA ASN A 48 8.08 -3.80 1.82
C ASN A 48 7.15 -2.77 1.15
N TYR A 49 5.86 -2.75 1.44
CA TYR A 49 4.93 -1.77 0.90
C TYR A 49 4.58 -0.73 1.95
N GLY A 50 4.75 0.52 1.57
CA GLY A 50 4.33 1.67 2.36
C GLY A 50 2.89 2.08 2.04
N ARG A 51 2.51 3.25 2.56
CA ARG A 51 1.18 3.84 2.36
C ARG A 51 1.28 5.29 1.93
N ILE A 52 0.25 5.75 1.24
CA ILE A 52 0.01 7.16 0.94
C ILE A 52 -1.39 7.47 1.45
N ASP A 53 -1.47 8.21 2.55
CA ASP A 53 -2.72 8.48 3.25
C ASP A 53 -3.06 9.98 3.16
N PRO A 54 -4.33 10.36 2.90
CA PRO A 54 -4.72 11.77 2.85
C PRO A 54 -4.39 12.50 4.15
N ASP A 55 -3.75 13.66 4.04
CA ASP A 55 -3.31 14.45 5.18
C ASP A 55 -3.57 15.95 4.96
N GLY A 56 -4.40 16.53 5.82
CA GLY A 56 -4.78 17.94 5.76
C GLY A 56 -3.67 18.90 6.20
N GLU A 57 -2.76 18.49 7.08
CA GLU A 57 -1.61 19.30 7.47
C GLU A 57 -0.60 19.40 6.33
N VAL A 58 -0.39 18.30 5.60
CA VAL A 58 0.41 18.29 4.37
C VAL A 58 -0.22 19.22 3.33
N ALA A 59 -1.54 19.14 3.12
CA ALA A 59 -2.25 20.03 2.20
C ALA A 59 -2.04 21.50 2.58
N GLN A 60 -2.29 21.86 3.84
CA GLN A 60 -2.10 23.22 4.34
C GLN A 60 -0.65 23.70 4.24
N ALA A 61 0.33 22.83 4.48
CA ALA A 61 1.74 23.19 4.37
C ALA A 61 2.14 23.47 2.92
N VAL A 62 1.76 22.60 1.98
CA VAL A 62 2.07 22.75 0.55
C VAL A 62 1.35 23.95 -0.03
N GLU A 63 0.06 24.11 0.25
CA GLU A 63 -0.74 25.24 -0.24
C GLU A 63 -0.39 26.57 0.44
N GLY A 64 0.13 26.52 1.67
CA GLY A 64 0.76 27.64 2.35
C GLY A 64 2.20 27.90 1.89
N TYR A 65 2.68 27.17 0.88
CA TYR A 65 4.01 27.27 0.28
C TYR A 65 5.16 27.11 1.29
N ARG A 66 4.95 26.29 2.33
CA ARG A 66 5.96 25.99 3.34
C ARG A 66 6.93 24.94 2.81
N VAL A 67 8.18 25.35 2.59
CA VAL A 67 9.26 24.44 2.19
C VAL A 67 9.83 23.76 3.44
N ASN A 68 9.95 22.44 3.39
CA ASN A 68 10.64 21.65 4.39
C ASN A 68 12.07 21.33 3.89
N SER A 69 13.07 21.79 4.65
CA SER A 69 14.49 21.58 4.30
C SER A 69 14.92 20.13 4.34
N GLU A 70 14.20 19.25 5.02
CA GLU A 70 14.54 17.82 5.16
C GLU A 70 14.08 16.99 3.97
N LEU A 71 13.35 17.59 3.02
CA LEU A 71 12.83 16.93 1.84
C LEU A 71 13.64 17.27 0.59
N ARG A 72 13.83 16.28 -0.28
CA ARG A 72 14.11 16.46 -1.72
C ARG A 72 12.79 16.46 -2.47
N TYR A 73 12.59 17.47 -3.31
CA TYR A 73 11.35 17.65 -4.04
C TYR A 73 11.45 17.11 -5.46
N TYR A 74 10.37 16.52 -5.95
CA TYR A 74 10.23 15.95 -7.28
C TYR A 74 8.88 16.35 -7.88
N VAL A 75 8.84 16.48 -9.20
CA VAL A 75 7.61 16.73 -9.97
C VAL A 75 7.44 15.68 -11.05
N SER A 76 6.19 15.44 -11.45
CA SER A 76 5.84 14.56 -12.55
C SER A 76 4.85 15.21 -13.52
N GLY A 77 4.82 14.74 -14.77
CA GLY A 77 4.03 15.35 -15.85
C GLY A 77 4.75 16.50 -16.57
N ALA A 78 3.99 17.39 -17.17
CA ALA A 78 4.50 18.54 -17.93
C ALA A 78 5.28 19.52 -17.03
N ASP A 79 6.27 20.22 -17.61
CA ASP A 79 7.11 21.14 -16.85
C ASP A 79 6.34 22.36 -16.33
N LEU A 80 5.46 22.92 -17.16
CA LEU A 80 4.69 24.11 -16.79
C LEU A 80 3.54 23.78 -15.84
N TYR A 81 2.82 22.68 -16.09
CA TYR A 81 1.69 22.25 -15.27
C TYR A 81 1.87 20.79 -14.81
N PRO A 82 2.65 20.56 -13.75
CA PRO A 82 2.86 19.22 -13.21
C PRO A 82 1.55 18.54 -12.80
N ASN A 83 1.53 17.21 -12.82
CA ASN A 83 0.39 16.43 -12.34
C ASN A 83 0.49 16.13 -10.84
N ALA A 84 1.72 15.97 -10.33
CA ALA A 84 1.98 15.74 -8.92
C ALA A 84 3.32 16.34 -8.47
N LEU A 85 3.36 16.70 -7.19
CA LEU A 85 4.54 17.12 -6.44
C LEU A 85 4.80 16.09 -5.33
N MET A 86 6.03 15.66 -5.17
CA MET A 86 6.45 14.76 -4.11
C MET A 86 7.62 15.38 -3.33
N GLY A 87 7.59 15.28 -2.01
CA GLY A 87 8.73 15.56 -1.15
C GLY A 87 9.18 14.28 -0.48
N LEU A 88 10.39 13.79 -0.76
CA LEU A 88 10.95 12.59 -0.15
C LEU A 88 12.02 12.99 0.87
N ASN A 89 11.98 12.40 2.07
CA ASN A 89 12.99 12.65 3.09
C ASN A 89 14.39 12.36 2.55
N LYS A 90 15.34 13.25 2.88
CA LYS A 90 16.73 13.20 2.41
C LYS A 90 17.47 11.90 2.78
N GLU A 91 17.03 11.17 3.80
CA GLU A 91 17.56 9.87 4.18
C GLU A 91 17.22 8.76 3.17
N HIS A 92 16.20 8.95 2.33
CA HIS A 92 15.72 7.96 1.37
C HIS A 92 16.09 8.30 -0.07
N ARG A 93 16.67 7.36 -0.80
CA ARG A 93 16.97 7.53 -2.23
C ARG A 93 15.81 7.02 -3.08
N LEU A 94 15.33 7.84 -4.01
CA LEU A 94 14.34 7.42 -4.99
C LEU A 94 14.97 6.43 -5.99
N ASP A 95 14.21 5.41 -6.37
CA ASP A 95 14.59 4.49 -7.45
C ASP A 95 14.78 5.28 -8.76
N PRO A 96 15.98 5.20 -9.40
CA PRO A 96 16.29 5.97 -10.60
C PRO A 96 15.51 5.52 -11.84
N SER A 97 14.81 4.39 -11.79
CA SER A 97 13.95 3.91 -12.89
C SER A 97 12.60 4.62 -12.97
N THR A 98 12.27 5.47 -12.00
CA THR A 98 11.01 6.23 -11.96
C THR A 98 11.04 7.44 -12.90
N LEU A 99 9.85 7.96 -13.24
CA LEU A 99 9.68 9.12 -14.13
C LEU A 99 9.69 10.47 -13.40
N TRP A 100 10.04 10.47 -12.11
CA TRP A 100 10.12 11.68 -11.31
C TRP A 100 11.28 12.55 -11.74
N LYS A 101 11.02 13.85 -11.90
CA LYS A 101 12.06 14.85 -12.15
C LYS A 101 12.36 15.56 -10.85
N GLU A 102 13.61 15.52 -10.41
CA GLU A 102 14.03 16.26 -9.23
C GLU A 102 13.92 17.77 -9.47
N ALA A 103 13.41 18.49 -8.49
CA ALA A 103 13.32 19.94 -8.46
C ALA A 103 14.32 20.50 -7.43
N PRO A 104 15.63 20.55 -7.76
CA PRO A 104 16.65 20.97 -6.81
C PRO A 104 16.44 22.44 -6.38
N GLY A 105 16.95 22.76 -5.20
CA GLY A 105 16.90 24.11 -4.64
C GLY A 105 15.48 24.63 -4.45
N MET A 106 14.59 23.82 -3.87
CA MET A 106 13.21 24.23 -3.63
C MET A 106 13.17 25.48 -2.73
N THR A 107 12.48 26.52 -3.20
CA THR A 107 12.24 27.78 -2.48
C THR A 107 10.74 28.01 -2.38
N THR A 108 10.30 28.89 -1.49
CA THR A 108 8.88 29.27 -1.37
C THR A 108 8.32 29.81 -2.68
N ALA A 109 9.09 30.58 -3.45
CA ALA A 109 8.67 31.09 -4.75
C ALA A 109 8.49 29.98 -5.79
N LYS A 110 9.44 29.04 -5.86
CA LYS A 110 9.36 27.90 -6.78
C LYS A 110 8.23 26.94 -6.42
N LEU A 111 8.04 26.68 -5.12
CA LEU A 111 6.93 25.87 -4.63
C LEU A 111 5.59 26.52 -4.97
N ARG A 112 5.48 27.85 -4.79
CA ARG A 112 4.29 28.61 -5.19
C ARG A 112 3.98 28.46 -6.66
N GLU A 113 4.97 28.71 -7.53
CA GLU A 113 4.81 28.58 -8.97
C GLU A 113 4.28 27.19 -9.36
N ILE A 114 4.90 26.12 -8.84
CA ILE A 114 4.49 24.75 -9.11
C ILE A 114 3.04 24.51 -8.64
N VAL A 115 2.73 24.83 -7.38
CA VAL A 115 1.43 24.57 -6.77
C VAL A 115 0.32 25.38 -7.46
N ASP A 116 0.58 26.63 -7.82
CA ASP A 116 -0.42 27.49 -8.49
C ASP A 116 -0.69 27.02 -9.92
N ASN A 117 0.34 26.60 -10.64
CA ASN A 117 0.17 26.00 -11.97
C ASN A 117 -0.62 24.69 -11.87
N MET A 118 -0.26 23.83 -10.90
CA MET A 118 -1.00 22.60 -10.60
C MET A 118 -2.49 22.90 -10.33
N LYS A 119 -2.80 23.89 -9.49
CA LYS A 119 -4.18 24.31 -9.17
C LYS A 119 -4.91 24.88 -10.39
N THR A 120 -4.22 25.67 -11.21
CA THR A 120 -4.77 26.22 -12.46
C THR A 120 -5.18 25.10 -13.42
N LYS A 121 -4.33 24.08 -13.60
CA LYS A 121 -4.70 22.93 -14.44
C LYS A 121 -5.88 22.16 -13.83
N ALA A 122 -5.87 21.91 -12.53
CA ALA A 122 -6.96 21.20 -11.86
C ALA A 122 -8.31 21.93 -11.97
N SER A 123 -8.32 23.26 -11.88
CA SER A 123 -9.55 24.05 -11.99
C SER A 123 -10.17 24.01 -13.39
N LEU A 124 -9.36 23.89 -14.45
CA LEU A 124 -9.85 23.68 -15.82
C LEU A 124 -10.68 22.40 -15.96
N HIS A 125 -10.43 21.40 -15.10
CA HIS A 125 -11.16 20.13 -15.08
C HIS A 125 -12.17 20.01 -13.93
N ASN A 126 -12.40 21.08 -13.15
CA ASN A 126 -13.27 21.10 -11.96
C ASN A 126 -12.89 20.06 -10.89
N VAL A 127 -11.59 19.82 -10.70
CA VAL A 127 -11.08 18.87 -9.72
C VAL A 127 -10.19 19.54 -8.70
N PHE A 128 -10.13 18.98 -7.49
CA PHE A 128 -9.35 19.51 -6.39
C PHE A 128 -8.10 18.67 -6.15
N GLN A 129 -7.05 19.35 -5.72
CA GLN A 129 -5.80 18.73 -5.29
C GLN A 129 -5.79 18.63 -3.76
N TYR A 130 -4.99 17.70 -3.26
CA TYR A 130 -4.88 17.40 -1.84
C TYR A 130 -3.49 16.93 -1.48
N GLY A 131 -3.15 17.06 -0.19
CA GLY A 131 -1.91 16.59 0.40
C GLY A 131 -2.04 15.19 1.00
N PHE A 132 -0.93 14.45 1.00
CA PHE A 132 -0.86 13.09 1.52
C PHE A 132 0.47 12.88 2.24
N GLU A 133 0.43 12.17 3.36
CA GLU A 133 1.62 11.65 4.01
C GLU A 133 2.01 10.31 3.36
N MET A 134 3.31 10.14 3.10
CA MET A 134 3.87 8.86 2.67
C MET A 134 4.60 8.19 3.83
N SER A 135 4.33 6.90 4.05
CA SER A 135 5.00 6.09 5.07
C SER A 135 5.58 4.81 4.49
N ASP A 136 6.61 4.24 5.12
CA ASP A 136 7.18 2.94 4.77
C ASP A 136 6.33 1.77 5.28
N GLY A 137 6.72 0.52 4.98
CA GLY A 137 5.99 -0.66 5.44
C GLY A 137 6.06 -0.96 6.94
N LYS A 138 6.69 -0.07 7.72
CA LYS A 138 6.65 -0.07 9.19
C LYS A 138 5.82 1.11 9.72
N GLY A 139 5.22 1.92 8.86
CA GLY A 139 4.45 3.11 9.21
C GLY A 139 5.32 4.32 9.58
N ARG A 140 6.61 4.32 9.25
CA ARG A 140 7.47 5.49 9.49
C ARG A 140 7.27 6.49 8.37
N PRO A 141 7.11 7.79 8.66
CA PRO A 141 6.95 8.81 7.63
C PRO A 141 8.22 8.91 6.80
N ILE A 142 8.07 8.90 5.48
CA ILE A 142 9.18 9.01 4.52
C ILE A 142 9.07 10.22 3.61
N GLY A 143 7.92 10.90 3.60
CA GLY A 143 7.72 12.06 2.75
C GLY A 143 6.27 12.50 2.64
N ILE A 144 6.03 13.34 1.64
CA ILE A 144 4.73 13.91 1.30
C ILE A 144 4.46 13.77 -0.19
N TRP A 145 3.18 13.81 -0.53
CA TRP A 145 2.69 13.83 -1.89
C TRP A 145 1.57 14.86 -2.03
N TYR A 146 1.48 15.52 -3.19
CA TYR A 146 0.42 16.47 -3.50
C TYR A 146 -0.05 16.29 -4.95
N SER A 147 -1.34 15.99 -5.13
CA SER A 147 -1.99 15.76 -6.44
C SER A 147 -3.52 15.77 -6.32
N VAL A 148 -4.24 15.46 -7.40
CA VAL A 148 -5.67 15.07 -7.32
C VAL A 148 -5.88 13.77 -6.53
N LEU A 149 -7.08 13.57 -5.99
CA LEU A 149 -7.36 12.53 -4.99
C LEU A 149 -7.13 11.08 -5.44
N TRP A 150 -7.38 10.77 -6.72
CA TRP A 150 -7.24 9.41 -7.27
C TRP A 150 -5.87 9.11 -7.88
N ALA A 151 -4.97 10.09 -7.91
CA ALA A 151 -3.65 9.95 -8.54
C ALA A 151 -2.56 9.27 -7.70
N PRO A 152 -2.60 9.20 -6.35
CA PRO A 152 -1.58 8.51 -5.58
C PRO A 152 -1.40 7.05 -5.98
N THR A 153 -0.13 6.61 -6.00
CA THR A 153 0.26 5.24 -6.34
C THR A 153 0.72 4.47 -5.09
N LEU A 154 1.54 3.44 -5.26
CA LEU A 154 2.07 2.61 -4.16
C LEU A 154 3.50 3.02 -3.82
N VAL A 155 3.80 3.03 -2.52
CA VAL A 155 5.17 3.10 -2.02
C VAL A 155 5.72 1.68 -1.91
N ARG A 156 6.84 1.40 -2.55
CA ARG A 156 7.58 0.13 -2.40
C ARG A 156 9.01 0.38 -1.96
N MET A 157 9.43 -0.30 -0.91
CA MET A 157 10.82 -0.35 -0.46
C MET A 157 11.54 -1.45 -1.23
N ASN A 158 12.54 -1.07 -2.02
CA ASN A 158 13.38 -2.02 -2.75
C ASN A 158 14.42 -2.66 -1.81
N GLU A 159 14.94 -3.82 -2.19
CA GLU A 159 15.95 -4.54 -1.41
C GLU A 159 17.28 -3.78 -1.29
N ASP A 160 17.60 -2.93 -2.27
CA ASP A 160 18.79 -2.07 -2.28
C ASP A 160 18.65 -0.81 -1.39
N GLY A 161 17.51 -0.68 -0.68
CA GLY A 161 17.20 0.44 0.20
C GLY A 161 16.63 1.67 -0.52
N THR A 162 16.43 1.63 -1.84
CA THR A 162 15.70 2.69 -2.54
C THR A 162 14.20 2.61 -2.30
N VAL A 163 13.53 3.74 -2.50
CA VAL A 163 12.08 3.83 -2.49
C VAL A 163 11.61 3.94 -3.93
N ARG A 164 10.73 3.04 -4.35
CA ARG A 164 10.03 3.11 -5.62
C ARG A 164 8.63 3.68 -5.39
N ILE A 165 8.37 4.80 -6.04
CA ILE A 165 7.08 5.48 -6.07
C ILE A 165 6.84 5.84 -7.53
N ASP A 166 5.86 5.21 -8.17
CA ASP A 166 5.55 5.50 -9.57
C ASP A 166 4.77 6.82 -9.68
N THR A 167 4.95 7.56 -10.77
CA THR A 167 4.20 8.80 -11.02
C THR A 167 2.73 8.49 -11.28
N PRO A 168 1.81 9.46 -11.12
CA PRO A 168 0.50 9.35 -11.74
C PRO A 168 0.62 9.04 -13.23
N ALA A 169 -0.44 8.48 -13.81
CA ALA A 169 -0.53 8.31 -15.25
C ALA A 169 -0.39 9.67 -15.97
N LEU A 170 0.30 9.73 -17.10
CA LEU A 170 0.59 10.99 -17.80
C LEU A 170 -0.71 11.72 -18.20
N ASP A 171 -1.75 10.95 -18.48
CA ASP A 171 -3.11 11.33 -18.86
C ASP A 171 -4.02 11.64 -17.65
N THR A 172 -3.46 11.97 -16.47
CA THR A 172 -4.19 12.23 -15.20
C THR A 172 -5.46 13.09 -15.38
N TYR A 173 -5.45 14.02 -16.33
CA TYR A 173 -6.59 14.89 -16.66
C TYR A 173 -7.25 14.58 -18.02
N GLU A 174 -6.57 13.91 -18.96
CA GLU A 174 -7.09 13.63 -20.31
C GLU A 174 -8.21 12.59 -20.29
N VAL A 175 -8.25 11.71 -19.28
CA VAL A 175 -9.38 10.81 -19.04
C VAL A 175 -10.68 11.60 -18.87
N LEU A 176 -10.63 12.75 -18.17
CA LEU A 176 -11.79 13.61 -17.95
C LEU A 176 -12.21 14.35 -19.24
N GLU A 177 -11.23 14.75 -20.06
CA GLU A 177 -11.49 15.39 -21.35
C GLU A 177 -12.23 14.46 -22.31
N ARG A 178 -11.80 13.19 -22.38
CA ARG A 178 -12.42 12.18 -23.27
C ARG A 178 -13.88 11.91 -22.94
N ASP A 179 -14.21 11.82 -21.65
CA ASP A 179 -15.57 11.54 -21.21
C ASP A 179 -16.51 12.74 -21.47
N SER A 180 -16.00 13.97 -21.34
CA SER A 180 -16.78 15.18 -21.65
C SER A 180 -17.12 15.34 -23.14
N VAL A 181 -16.24 14.88 -24.04
CA VAL A 181 -16.46 14.94 -25.49
C VAL A 181 -17.46 13.87 -25.96
N MET A 182 -17.51 12.71 -25.29
CA MET A 182 -18.49 11.66 -25.61
C MET A 182 -19.92 12.04 -25.21
N ASP A 183 -20.10 12.73 -24.08
CA ASP A 183 -21.41 13.20 -23.62
C ASP A 183 -22.05 14.19 -24.62
N ASP A 184 -21.28 15.18 -25.09
CA ASP A 184 -21.73 16.15 -26.10
C ASP A 184 -22.06 15.51 -27.47
N SER A 185 -21.41 14.39 -27.81
CA SER A 185 -21.67 13.67 -29.07
C SER A 185 -22.91 12.77 -29.05
N SER A 186 -23.45 12.47 -27.87
CA SER A 186 -24.64 11.61 -27.69
C SER A 186 -25.96 12.40 -27.62
N GLY A 187 -25.87 13.74 -27.59
CA GLY A 187 -27.02 14.66 -27.52
C GLY A 187 -27.54 15.18 -28.86
N LYS A 188 -27.23 14.54 -29.99
CA LYS A 188 -27.76 14.91 -31.32
C LYS A 188 -28.66 13.84 -31.92
#